data_AF-A0A0U5JKJ9-F1
#
_entry.id   AF-A0A0U5JKJ9-F1
#
_cell.length_a   1.000
_cell.length_b   1.000
_cell.length_c   1.000
_cell.angle_alpha   90.00
_cell.angle_beta   90.00
_cell.angle_gamma   90.00
#
_symmetry.space_group_name_H-M   'P 1'
#
loop_
_entity.id
_entity.type
_entity.pdbx_description
1 polymer ?
#
loop_
_entity_poly.entity_id
_entity_poly.type
_entity_poly.pdbx_seq_one_letter_code
_entity_poly.pdbx_strand_id
1 'polypeptide(L)' 'MLPTKEGNMKLNAGDYIATGVDGEHWAIDKNIFERTYKRVD' A
#
# COMPACT_ATOMS: atom_id res chain seq x y z
N MET A 1 -10.18 7.24 -0.79
CA MET A 1 -9.07 7.61 0.11
C MET A 1 -9.00 6.58 1.23
N LEU A 2 -7.81 6.25 1.71
CA LEU A 2 -7.55 5.28 2.79
C LEU A 2 -7.20 6.04 4.08
N PRO A 3 -7.97 5.90 5.17
CA PRO A 3 -7.57 6.45 6.46
C PRO A 3 -6.41 5.63 7.05
N THR A 4 -5.29 6.29 7.36
CA THR A 4 -4.15 5.68 8.08
C THR A 4 -3.83 6.48 9.34
N LYS A 5 -2.89 6.01 10.17
CA LYS A 5 -2.48 6.72 11.40
C LYS A 5 -1.80 8.07 11.11
N GLU A 6 -1.26 8.22 9.92
CA GLU A 6 -0.54 9.40 9.41
C GLU A 6 -1.45 10.35 8.60
N GLY A 7 -2.73 9.99 8.43
CA GLY A 7 -3.72 10.78 7.70
C GLY A 7 -4.34 10.03 6.52
N ASN A 8 -5.09 10.74 5.69
CA ASN A 8 -5.73 10.14 4.52
C ASN A 8 -4.73 9.96 3.38
N MET A 9 -4.58 8.73 2.91
CA MET A 9 -3.82 8.41 1.70
C MET A 9 -4.73 8.35 0.46
N LYS A 10 -4.20 8.83 -0.66
CA LYS A 10 -4.85 8.66 -1.97
C LYS A 10 -4.70 7.22 -2.43
N LEU A 11 -5.76 6.69 -3.02
CA LEU A 11 -5.79 5.38 -3.66
C LEU A 11 -6.22 5.55 -5.11
N ASN A 12 -5.52 4.88 -6.00
CA ASN A 12 -5.89 4.70 -7.39
C ASN A 12 -6.18 3.22 -7.65
N ALA A 13 -6.95 2.93 -8.69
CA ALA A 13 -7.20 1.54 -9.08
C ALA A 13 -5.87 0.86 -9.47
N GLY A 14 -5.56 -0.26 -8.81
CA GLY A 14 -4.35 -1.03 -9.04
C GLY A 14 -3.21 -0.76 -8.04
N ASP A 15 -3.34 0.24 -7.17
CA ASP A 15 -2.40 0.42 -6.05
C ASP A 15 -2.45 -0.78 -5.10
N TYR A 16 -1.33 -1.06 -4.46
CA TYR A 16 -1.22 -2.12 -3.46
C TYR A 16 -1.62 -1.59 -2.07
N ILE A 17 -2.14 -2.47 -1.23
CA ILE A 17 -2.42 -2.20 0.17
C ILE A 17 -1.56 -3.14 1.02
N ALA A 18 -0.62 -2.56 1.76
CA ALA A 18 0.12 -3.30 2.79
C ALA A 18 -0.71 -3.39 4.06
N THR A 19 -0.72 -4.56 4.70
CA THR A 19 -1.39 -4.78 5.98
C THR A 19 -0.37 -5.09 7.06
N GLY A 20 -0.35 -4.29 8.12
CA GLY A 20 0.50 -4.47 9.30
C GLY A 20 -0.02 -5.58 10.21
N VAL A 21 0.81 -6.00 11.17
CA VAL A 21 0.47 -7.05 12.13
C VAL A 21 -0.73 -6.70 13.02
N ASP A 22 -0.93 -5.41 13.30
CA ASP A 22 -2.04 -4.88 14.08
C ASP A 22 -3.24 -4.45 13.20
N GLY A 23 -3.27 -4.85 11.92
CA GLY A 23 -4.35 -4.53 10.97
C GLY A 23 -4.30 -3.13 10.36
N GLU A 24 -3.19 -2.41 10.56
CA GLU A 24 -2.95 -1.12 9.93
C GLU A 24 -2.80 -1.27 8.41
N HIS A 25 -3.19 -0.23 7.67
CA HIS A 25 -3.12 -0.24 6.20
C HIS A 25 -2.34 0.94 5.65
N TRP A 26 -1.56 0.69 4.60
CA TRP A 26 -0.87 1.72 3.83
C TRP A 26 -1.06 1.50 2.33
N ALA A 27 -1.31 2.58 1.60
CA ALA A 27 -1.39 2.57 0.14
C ALA A 27 0.02 2.66 -0.47
N ILE A 28 0.29 1.85 -1.49
CA ILE A 28 1.57 1.85 -2.21
C ILE A 28 1.27 1.95 -3.70
N ASP A 29 1.89 2.93 -4.36
CA ASP A 29 1.81 3.09 -5.81
C ASP A 29 2.26 1.82 -6.52
N LYS A 30 1.45 1.36 -7.48
CA LYS A 30 1.70 0.14 -8.25
C LYS A 30 3.10 0.10 -8.87
N ASN A 31 3.48 1.16 -9.57
CA ASN A 31 4.75 1.20 -10.31
C ASN A 31 5.95 1.21 -9.36
N ILE A 32 5.82 1.88 -8.22
CA ILE A 32 6.86 1.87 -7.18
C ILE A 32 7.01 0.46 -6.60
N PHE A 33 5.90 -0.19 -6.22
CA PHE A 33 5.93 -1.52 -5.62
C PHE A 33 6.54 -2.56 -6.56
N GLU A 34 6.07 -2.63 -7.81
CA GLU A 34 6.58 -3.58 -8.81
C GLU A 34 8.06 -3.34 -9.19
N ARG A 35 8.55 -2.09 -9.05
CA ARG A 35 9.96 -1.75 -9.33
C ARG A 35 10.90 -2.11 -8.18
N THR A 36 10.44 -2.02 -6.93
CA THR A 36 11.30 -2.18 -5.75
C THR A 36 11.15 -3.52 -5.05
N TYR A 37 10.04 -4.22 -5.25
CA TYR A 37 9.78 -5.54 -4.67
C TYR A 37 9.72 -6.61 -5.76
N LYS A 38 10.11 -7.83 -5.39
CA LYS A 38 9.92 -9.02 -6.21
C LYS A 38 9.08 -10.01 -5.44
N ARG A 39 8.15 -10.65 -6.13
CA ARG A 39 7.42 -11.78 -5.58
C ARG A 39 8.42 -12.89 -5.25
N VAL A 40 8.34 -13.39 -4.02
CA VAL A 40 9.03 -14.58 -3.56
C VAL A 40 7.95 -15.61 -3.30
N ASP A 41 8.08 -16.78 -3.92
CA ASP A 41 7.18 -17.93 -3.73
C ASP A 41 7.78 -18.92 -2.72
#